data_AF-A0ABD1CN22-F1
#
_entry.id   AF-A0ABD1CN22-F1
#
_cell.length_a   1.000
_cell.length_b   1.000
_cell.length_c   1.000
_cell.angle_alpha   90.00
_cell.angle_beta   90.00
_cell.angle_gamma   90.00
#
_symmetry.space_group_name_H-M   'P 1'
#
loop_
_entity.id
_entity.type
_entity.pdbx_description
1 polymer ?
#
loop_
_entity_poly.entity_id
_entity_poly.type
_entity_poly.pdbx_seq_one_letter_code
_entity_poly.pdbx_strand_id
1 'polypeptide(L)'
;MVFKVFNFFYFLARPLLKWFLHRFTNLCELQRICYGCAPGALRTRKVQMSLELSRKPRIKQMVMILNELVSHEVDETFLKDEIHGRAIATVLQVKKINPKVHVDFPRSFGTCAEKIWGYKRLFWLVEQLRSTQYDCENDEHERKLLCLWKLLAGPEESLEGRVTNQWQSIGFQGDDPKTDFRGMGILGLDNLLYFAQEYNGTARHLLSHSHHPTHGYFFAIVGINLTSMAYHLLKSGAARIHFYNQPRLTVDMFHQFYCYLFFEFDRLVPLPLRKRLLMLRLLWGVDVARVPTMTTRTQDGGMDGNGEGAAGGRTVPGLNRRVTPRANVMSTERSVAFAGDAAAAEDDDDDEVLLLLGALLELLPPPRRECDEGGGCSGGIDPTTLEDAVAADAKDVGGGCRPVELDGFG
;
A
#
# COMPACT_ATOMS: atom_id res chain seq x y z
N MET A 1 -14.51 -26.17 -4.54
CA MET A 1 -14.66 -27.29 -5.50
C MET A 1 -15.03 -26.81 -6.92
N VAL A 2 -16.14 -26.10 -7.12
CA VAL A 2 -16.66 -25.69 -8.46
C VAL A 2 -15.60 -25.02 -9.36
N PHE A 3 -14.82 -24.07 -8.83
CA PHE A 3 -13.74 -23.41 -9.59
C PHE A 3 -12.71 -24.38 -10.19
N LYS A 4 -12.30 -25.42 -9.44
CA LYS A 4 -11.33 -26.42 -9.90
C LYS A 4 -11.91 -27.29 -11.03
N VAL A 5 -13.23 -27.55 -11.02
CA VAL A 5 -13.95 -28.21 -12.14
C VAL A 5 -14.03 -27.30 -13.37
N PHE A 6 -14.36 -26.02 -13.20
CA PHE A 6 -14.45 -25.07 -14.32
C PHE A 6 -13.07 -24.83 -14.97
N ASN A 7 -12.01 -24.72 -14.16
CA ASN A 7 -10.63 -24.67 -14.65
C ASN A 7 -10.23 -25.95 -15.39
N PHE A 8 -10.57 -27.15 -14.89
CA PHE A 8 -10.29 -28.40 -15.61
C PHE A 8 -10.90 -28.42 -17.02
N PHE A 9 -12.18 -28.06 -17.15
CA PHE A 9 -12.84 -27.96 -18.47
C PHE A 9 -12.23 -26.83 -19.33
N TYR A 10 -11.87 -25.68 -18.76
CA TYR A 10 -11.16 -24.61 -19.48
C TYR A 10 -9.81 -25.09 -20.02
N PHE A 11 -9.00 -25.79 -19.22
CA PHE A 11 -7.71 -26.33 -19.64
C PHE A 11 -7.82 -27.40 -20.72
N LEU A 12 -8.88 -28.22 -20.67
CA LEU A 12 -9.17 -29.25 -21.69
C LEU A 12 -9.68 -28.63 -23.00
N ALA A 13 -10.56 -27.62 -22.92
CA ALA A 13 -11.15 -26.96 -24.09
C ALA A 13 -10.21 -25.92 -24.75
N ARG A 14 -9.32 -25.27 -23.98
CA ARG A 14 -8.47 -24.18 -24.48
C ARG A 14 -7.60 -24.57 -25.69
N PRO A 15 -6.97 -25.76 -25.80
CA PRO A 15 -6.28 -26.19 -27.01
C PRO A 15 -7.18 -26.20 -28.25
N LEU A 16 -8.40 -26.75 -28.12
CA LEU A 16 -9.38 -26.85 -29.20
C LEU A 16 -9.91 -25.47 -29.61
N LEU A 17 -10.33 -24.65 -28.64
CA LEU A 17 -10.79 -23.28 -28.86
C LEU A 17 -9.69 -22.41 -29.49
N LYS A 18 -8.43 -22.58 -29.07
CA LYS A 18 -7.27 -21.85 -29.60
C LYS A 18 -6.94 -22.26 -31.03
N TRP A 19 -7.07 -23.54 -31.37
CA TRP A 19 -6.95 -24.06 -32.75
C TRP A 19 -8.09 -23.54 -33.62
N PHE A 20 -9.34 -23.64 -33.16
CA PHE A 20 -10.54 -23.15 -33.84
C PHE A 20 -10.42 -21.65 -34.16
N LEU A 21 -10.21 -20.81 -33.14
CA LEU A 21 -10.05 -19.37 -33.33
C LEU A 21 -8.83 -19.03 -34.19
N HIS A 22 -7.75 -19.82 -34.18
CA HIS A 22 -6.63 -19.60 -35.10
C HIS A 22 -6.99 -19.95 -36.54
N ARG A 23 -7.73 -21.06 -36.78
CA ARG A 23 -8.25 -21.43 -38.10
C ARG A 23 -9.17 -20.35 -38.70
N PHE A 24 -10.00 -19.70 -37.88
CA PHE A 24 -10.94 -18.67 -38.34
C PHE A 24 -10.37 -17.25 -38.41
N THR A 25 -9.48 -16.85 -37.48
CA THR A 25 -8.92 -15.47 -37.45
C THR A 25 -7.55 -15.33 -38.11
N ASN A 26 -6.83 -16.43 -38.36
CA ASN A 26 -5.39 -16.50 -38.70
C ASN A 26 -4.42 -15.85 -37.67
N LEU A 27 -4.93 -15.09 -36.71
CA LEU A 27 -4.17 -14.49 -35.60
C LEU A 27 -3.77 -15.54 -34.54
N CYS A 28 -2.71 -15.25 -33.78
CA CYS A 28 -2.40 -15.98 -32.55
C CYS A 28 -3.18 -15.45 -31.33
N GLU A 29 -3.14 -16.18 -30.22
CA GLU A 29 -3.85 -15.84 -28.97
C GLU A 29 -3.49 -14.45 -28.43
N LEU A 30 -2.21 -14.08 -28.41
CA LEU A 30 -1.75 -12.76 -27.93
C LEU A 30 -2.26 -11.62 -28.82
N GLN A 31 -2.30 -11.80 -30.14
CA GLN A 31 -2.86 -10.81 -31.07
C GLN A 31 -4.37 -10.64 -30.82
N ARG A 32 -5.12 -11.75 -30.67
CA ARG A 32 -6.56 -11.68 -30.34
C ARG A 32 -6.82 -10.98 -29.00
N ILE A 33 -5.95 -11.13 -28.00
CA ILE A 33 -6.07 -10.42 -26.72
C ILE A 33 -5.75 -8.92 -26.89
N CYS A 34 -4.66 -8.58 -27.57
CA CYS A 34 -4.25 -7.18 -27.77
C CYS A 34 -5.27 -6.37 -28.61
N TYR A 35 -5.88 -6.99 -29.61
CA TYR A 35 -6.88 -6.33 -30.47
C TYR A 35 -8.31 -6.43 -29.91
N GLY A 36 -8.68 -7.55 -29.30
CA GLY A 36 -10.07 -7.84 -28.87
C GLY A 36 -10.40 -7.52 -27.41
N CYS A 37 -9.48 -6.93 -26.65
CA CYS A 37 -9.74 -6.42 -25.29
C CYS A 37 -9.25 -4.97 -25.22
N ALA A 38 -9.99 -4.09 -24.53
CA ALA A 38 -9.57 -2.71 -24.26
C ALA A 38 -8.25 -2.66 -23.45
N PRO A 39 -7.47 -1.56 -23.48
CA PRO A 39 -6.27 -1.40 -22.65
C PRO A 39 -6.58 -1.52 -21.14
N GLY A 40 -5.54 -1.76 -20.34
CA GLY A 40 -5.65 -1.91 -18.88
C GLY A 40 -5.79 -3.36 -18.39
N ALA A 41 -6.17 -3.52 -17.13
CA ALA A 41 -6.03 -4.74 -16.34
C ALA A 41 -6.55 -6.02 -17.00
N LEU A 42 -7.71 -5.99 -17.66
CA LEU A 42 -8.30 -7.16 -18.30
C LEU A 42 -7.46 -7.67 -19.49
N ARG A 43 -6.85 -6.78 -20.27
CA ARG A 43 -5.91 -7.16 -21.34
C ARG A 43 -4.61 -7.66 -20.72
N THR A 44 -4.06 -6.96 -19.74
CA THR A 44 -2.81 -7.34 -19.06
C THR A 44 -2.89 -8.73 -18.43
N ARG A 45 -3.92 -9.04 -17.61
CA ARG A 45 -4.13 -10.36 -16.98
C ARG A 45 -4.29 -11.48 -18.02
N LYS A 46 -4.99 -11.22 -19.14
CA LYS A 46 -5.11 -12.18 -20.25
C LYS A 46 -3.77 -12.41 -20.98
N VAL A 47 -2.97 -11.36 -21.18
CA VAL A 47 -1.61 -11.48 -21.75
C VAL A 47 -0.72 -12.29 -20.81
N GLN A 48 -0.70 -11.98 -19.52
CA GLN A 48 0.05 -12.68 -18.47
C GLN A 48 -0.20 -14.19 -18.50
N MET A 49 -1.48 -14.58 -18.36
CA MET A 49 -1.92 -15.98 -18.41
C MET A 49 -1.63 -16.64 -19.78
N SER A 50 -1.57 -15.88 -20.88
CA SER A 50 -1.17 -16.39 -22.19
C SER A 50 0.34 -16.58 -22.36
N LEU A 51 1.17 -15.95 -21.51
CA LEU A 51 2.63 -16.13 -21.46
C LEU A 51 3.01 -17.26 -20.50
N GLU A 52 2.46 -17.27 -19.29
CA GLU A 52 2.73 -18.28 -18.25
C GLU A 52 2.31 -19.68 -18.73
N LEU A 53 1.10 -19.81 -19.30
CA LEU A 53 0.60 -21.06 -19.85
C LEU A 53 1.15 -21.38 -21.26
N SER A 54 2.30 -20.81 -21.65
CA SER A 54 2.92 -21.02 -22.97
C SER A 54 3.75 -22.31 -23.03
N ARG A 55 3.39 -23.21 -23.94
CA ARG A 55 4.16 -24.44 -24.25
C ARG A 55 5.37 -24.22 -25.18
N LYS A 56 5.82 -22.98 -25.42
CA LYS A 56 6.96 -22.68 -26.30
C LYS A 56 8.23 -22.40 -25.48
N PRO A 57 9.33 -23.17 -25.63
CA PRO A 57 10.52 -23.05 -24.78
C PRO A 57 11.10 -21.63 -24.66
N ARG A 58 11.32 -20.93 -25.78
CA ARG A 58 11.82 -19.53 -25.77
C ARG A 58 10.94 -18.56 -24.99
N ILE A 59 9.62 -18.76 -24.96
CA ILE A 59 8.71 -17.91 -24.15
C ILE A 59 8.82 -18.28 -22.66
N LYS A 60 8.96 -19.57 -22.31
CA LYS A 60 9.24 -19.95 -20.92
C LYS A 60 10.56 -19.37 -20.42
N GLN A 61 11.63 -19.52 -21.19
CA GLN A 61 12.96 -18.98 -20.89
C GLN A 61 12.93 -17.44 -20.72
N MET A 62 12.24 -16.74 -21.62
CA MET A 62 12.01 -15.28 -21.52
C MET A 62 11.24 -14.90 -20.24
N VAL A 63 10.19 -15.64 -19.87
CA VAL A 63 9.46 -15.40 -18.61
C VAL A 63 10.35 -15.65 -17.39
N MET A 64 11.18 -16.70 -17.39
CA MET A 64 12.12 -16.97 -16.31
C MET A 64 13.14 -15.83 -16.14
N ILE A 65 13.84 -15.45 -17.22
CA ILE A 65 14.84 -14.37 -17.20
C ILE A 65 14.23 -13.04 -16.72
N LEU A 66 13.03 -12.67 -17.19
CA LEU A 66 12.39 -11.42 -16.78
C LEU A 66 11.81 -11.46 -15.35
N ASN A 67 11.46 -12.64 -14.82
CA ASN A 67 11.09 -12.80 -13.41
C ASN A 67 12.32 -12.75 -12.47
N GLU A 68 13.46 -13.28 -12.93
CA GLU A 68 14.74 -13.21 -12.22
C GLU A 68 15.26 -11.76 -12.19
N LEU A 69 15.22 -11.05 -13.33
CA LEU A 69 15.72 -9.69 -13.47
C LEU A 69 15.00 -8.65 -12.60
N VAL A 70 13.67 -8.73 -12.45
CA VAL A 70 12.91 -7.81 -11.57
C VAL A 70 13.19 -8.01 -10.08
N SER A 71 13.81 -9.13 -9.71
CA SER A 71 14.03 -9.58 -8.32
C SER A 71 15.45 -9.27 -7.80
N HIS A 72 16.17 -8.36 -8.47
CA HIS A 72 17.54 -7.96 -8.15
C HIS A 72 17.68 -6.44 -8.19
N GLU A 73 18.72 -5.89 -7.55
CA GLU A 73 19.08 -4.47 -7.70
C GLU A 73 19.61 -4.22 -9.12
N VAL A 74 18.86 -3.41 -9.89
CA VAL A 74 19.14 -3.02 -11.27
C VAL A 74 18.61 -1.61 -11.49
N ASP A 75 19.19 -0.87 -12.44
CA ASP A 75 18.65 0.41 -12.90
C ASP A 75 17.28 0.23 -13.56
N GLU A 76 16.34 1.11 -13.25
CA GLU A 76 14.96 1.07 -13.76
C GLU A 76 14.87 1.35 -15.26
N THR A 77 15.80 2.14 -15.82
CA THR A 77 15.84 2.42 -17.27
C THR A 77 16.23 1.16 -18.04
N PHE A 78 17.35 0.54 -17.64
CA PHE A 78 17.82 -0.74 -18.15
C PHE A 78 16.78 -1.85 -17.98
N LEU A 79 16.18 -1.97 -16.79
CA LEU A 79 15.13 -2.96 -16.51
C LEU A 79 13.95 -2.81 -17.46
N LYS A 80 13.48 -1.57 -17.68
CA LYS A 80 12.38 -1.28 -18.60
C LYS A 80 12.72 -1.62 -20.05
N ASP A 81 13.89 -1.23 -20.53
CA ASP A 81 14.32 -1.50 -21.91
C ASP A 81 14.55 -2.99 -22.15
N GLU A 82 15.06 -3.73 -21.16
CA GLU A 82 15.14 -5.19 -21.20
C GLU A 82 13.77 -5.86 -21.24
N ILE A 83 12.84 -5.47 -20.36
CA ILE A 83 11.45 -5.97 -20.38
C ILE A 83 10.81 -5.71 -21.75
N HIS A 84 10.85 -4.47 -22.24
CA HIS A 84 10.16 -4.06 -23.46
C HIS A 84 10.82 -4.68 -24.71
N GLY A 85 12.15 -4.70 -24.78
CA GLY A 85 12.92 -5.26 -25.89
C GLY A 85 12.84 -6.78 -25.96
N ARG A 86 13.21 -7.47 -24.87
CA ARG A 86 13.27 -8.94 -24.80
C ARG A 86 11.91 -9.58 -24.98
N ALA A 87 10.86 -9.02 -24.37
CA ALA A 87 9.50 -9.56 -24.49
C ALA A 87 8.97 -9.44 -25.94
N ILE A 88 9.06 -8.26 -26.55
CA ILE A 88 8.59 -8.05 -27.93
C ILE A 88 9.39 -8.90 -28.92
N ALA A 89 10.72 -8.84 -28.88
CA ALA A 89 11.56 -9.56 -29.84
C ALA A 89 11.30 -11.08 -29.80
N THR A 90 11.22 -11.66 -28.59
CA THR A 90 10.92 -13.08 -28.40
C THR A 90 9.53 -13.44 -28.91
N VAL A 91 8.51 -12.64 -28.59
CA VAL A 91 7.13 -12.94 -29.00
C VAL A 91 6.92 -12.77 -30.50
N LEU A 92 7.43 -11.71 -31.13
CA LEU A 92 7.35 -11.54 -32.58
C LEU A 92 8.01 -12.73 -33.30
N GLN A 93 9.22 -13.12 -32.89
CA GLN A 93 9.95 -14.23 -33.49
C GLN A 93 9.25 -15.60 -33.28
N VAL A 94 8.85 -15.92 -32.04
CA VAL A 94 8.25 -17.23 -31.70
C VAL A 94 6.83 -17.39 -32.25
N LYS A 95 6.11 -16.29 -32.47
CA LYS A 95 4.77 -16.30 -33.07
C LYS A 95 4.78 -16.03 -34.59
N LYS A 96 5.94 -15.71 -35.19
CA LYS A 96 6.10 -15.27 -36.59
C LYS A 96 5.23 -14.06 -36.96
N ILE A 97 5.07 -13.10 -36.05
CA ILE A 97 4.28 -11.90 -36.27
C ILE A 97 5.13 -10.87 -37.03
N ASN A 98 4.67 -10.42 -38.20
CA ASN A 98 5.33 -9.35 -38.94
C ASN A 98 4.90 -7.98 -38.36
N PRO A 99 5.81 -7.21 -37.72
CA PRO A 99 5.45 -5.91 -37.12
C PRO A 99 5.08 -4.84 -38.15
N LYS A 100 5.47 -4.99 -39.43
CA LYS A 100 5.06 -4.07 -40.51
C LYS A 100 3.59 -4.24 -40.91
N VAL A 101 3.01 -5.41 -40.66
CA VAL A 101 1.58 -5.70 -40.89
C VAL A 101 0.77 -5.49 -39.62
N HIS A 102 1.36 -5.81 -38.46
CA HIS A 102 0.71 -5.74 -37.15
C HIS A 102 1.26 -4.58 -36.31
N VAL A 103 1.22 -3.35 -36.85
CA VAL A 103 1.92 -2.17 -36.29
C VAL A 103 1.58 -1.86 -34.83
N ASP A 104 0.32 -2.04 -34.41
CA ASP A 104 -0.10 -1.80 -33.02
C ASP A 104 0.22 -2.95 -32.06
N PHE A 105 0.54 -4.15 -32.56
CA PHE A 105 0.78 -5.31 -31.70
C PHE A 105 2.04 -5.14 -30.82
N PRO A 106 3.22 -4.72 -31.34
CA PRO A 106 4.37 -4.40 -30.51
C PRO A 106 4.05 -3.43 -29.39
N ARG A 107 3.39 -2.29 -29.69
CA ARG A 107 3.01 -1.28 -28.69
C ARG A 107 2.05 -1.87 -27.63
N SER A 108 0.94 -2.46 -28.06
CA SER A 108 -0.06 -3.03 -27.16
C SER A 108 0.49 -4.16 -26.28
N PHE A 109 1.33 -5.02 -26.83
CA PHE A 109 1.95 -6.12 -26.08
C PHE A 109 3.07 -5.60 -25.16
N GLY A 110 3.86 -4.62 -25.60
CA GLY A 110 4.89 -3.93 -24.81
C GLY A 110 4.31 -3.33 -23.53
N THR A 111 3.24 -2.54 -23.63
CA THR A 111 2.56 -1.98 -22.44
C THR A 111 2.04 -3.08 -21.51
N CYS A 112 1.54 -4.20 -22.03
CA CYS A 112 1.13 -5.33 -21.18
C CYS A 112 2.35 -5.97 -20.47
N ALA A 113 3.49 -6.11 -21.15
CA ALA A 113 4.73 -6.61 -20.57
C ALA A 113 5.25 -5.68 -19.46
N GLU A 114 5.32 -4.37 -19.71
CA GLU A 114 5.70 -3.36 -18.71
C GLU A 114 4.84 -3.46 -17.45
N LYS A 115 3.52 -3.67 -17.57
CA LYS A 115 2.64 -3.85 -16.40
C LYS A 115 2.85 -5.18 -15.68
N ILE A 116 3.08 -6.28 -16.39
CA ILE A 116 3.31 -7.61 -15.80
C ILE A 116 4.59 -7.62 -14.95
N TRP A 117 5.69 -7.14 -15.52
CA TRP A 117 6.99 -7.17 -14.84
C TRP A 117 7.19 -5.99 -13.89
N GLY A 118 6.65 -4.80 -14.19
CA GLY A 118 6.58 -3.68 -13.25
C GLY A 118 5.79 -4.00 -11.98
N TYR A 119 4.78 -4.86 -12.04
CA TYR A 119 4.05 -5.31 -10.84
C TYR A 119 4.88 -6.27 -9.98
N LYS A 120 5.64 -7.17 -10.61
CA LYS A 120 6.59 -8.05 -9.91
C LYS A 120 7.73 -7.24 -9.28
N ARG A 121 8.22 -6.22 -9.98
CA ARG A 121 9.21 -5.25 -9.48
C ARG A 121 8.68 -4.46 -8.27
N LEU A 122 7.46 -3.94 -8.36
CA LEU A 122 6.80 -3.26 -7.25
C LEU A 122 6.66 -4.17 -6.02
N PHE A 123 6.21 -5.42 -6.20
CA PHE A 123 6.14 -6.38 -5.11
C PHE A 123 7.52 -6.66 -4.48
N TRP A 124 8.57 -6.82 -5.29
CA TRP A 124 9.93 -7.02 -4.78
C TRP A 124 10.44 -5.82 -3.96
N LEU A 125 10.24 -4.58 -4.46
CA LEU A 125 10.60 -3.35 -3.74
C LEU A 125 9.86 -3.21 -2.40
N VAL A 126 8.55 -3.45 -2.41
CA VAL A 126 7.70 -3.39 -1.20
C VAL A 126 8.09 -4.51 -0.21
N GLU A 127 8.44 -5.71 -0.69
CA GLU A 127 8.96 -6.78 0.17
C GLU A 127 10.32 -6.45 0.79
N GLN A 128 11.24 -5.77 0.08
CA GLN A 128 12.48 -5.30 0.69
C GLN A 128 12.18 -4.38 1.88
N LEU A 129 11.37 -3.33 1.66
CA LEU A 129 10.96 -2.39 2.71
C LEU A 129 10.20 -3.06 3.87
N ARG A 130 9.39 -4.09 3.58
CA ARG A 130 8.68 -4.86 4.62
C ARG A 130 9.62 -5.75 5.43
N SER A 131 10.67 -6.28 4.80
CA SER A 131 11.65 -7.16 5.43
C SER A 131 12.68 -6.39 6.28
N THR A 132 13.11 -5.21 5.82
CA THR A 132 14.03 -4.31 6.54
C THR A 132 13.42 -3.89 7.87
N GLN A 133 13.98 -4.39 8.96
CA GLN A 133 13.52 -4.06 10.31
C GLN A 133 13.84 -2.60 10.67
N TYR A 134 12.97 -1.98 11.46
CA TYR A 134 13.27 -0.69 12.06
C TYR A 134 14.47 -0.83 13.00
N ASP A 135 15.41 0.11 12.90
CA ASP A 135 16.56 0.18 13.80
C ASP A 135 16.74 1.59 14.37
N CYS A 136 17.17 1.67 15.64
CA CYS A 136 17.35 2.93 16.37
C CYS A 136 18.80 3.44 16.31
N GLU A 137 19.74 2.59 15.92
CA GLU A 137 21.14 2.99 15.64
C GLU A 137 21.32 3.46 14.18
N ASN A 138 20.21 3.63 13.43
CA ASN A 138 20.18 4.08 12.04
C ASN A 138 19.56 5.48 11.97
N ASP A 139 20.38 6.49 11.66
CA ASP A 139 19.98 7.89 11.58
C ASP A 139 18.84 8.16 10.59
N GLU A 140 18.72 7.39 9.51
CA GLU A 140 17.62 7.58 8.54
C GLU A 140 16.29 7.07 9.10
N HIS A 141 16.29 5.93 9.79
CA HIS A 141 15.11 5.35 10.43
C HIS A 141 14.60 6.27 11.56
N GLU A 142 15.49 6.75 12.42
CA GLU A 142 15.17 7.71 13.48
C GLU A 142 14.71 9.06 12.91
N ARG A 143 15.38 9.59 11.86
CA ARG A 143 14.94 10.80 11.15
C ARG A 143 13.52 10.64 10.55
N LYS A 144 13.19 9.48 9.97
CA LYS A 144 11.84 9.19 9.45
C LYS A 144 10.80 9.22 10.58
N LEU A 145 11.08 8.58 11.73
CA LEU A 145 10.17 8.53 12.87
C LEU A 145 9.98 9.90 13.55
N LEU A 146 11.05 10.67 13.71
CA LEU A 146 10.99 12.04 14.23
C LEU A 146 10.30 13.02 13.25
N CYS A 147 10.34 12.75 11.94
CA CYS A 147 9.56 13.49 10.94
C CYS A 147 8.06 13.17 11.05
N LEU A 148 7.70 11.89 11.22
CA LEU A 148 6.32 11.45 11.46
C LEU A 148 5.72 12.14 12.69
N TRP A 149 6.46 12.19 13.81
CA TRP A 149 6.02 12.90 15.02
C TRP A 149 5.66 14.36 14.73
N LYS A 150 6.60 15.13 14.15
CA LYS A 150 6.44 16.57 13.89
C LYS A 150 5.23 16.87 12.99
N LEU A 151 4.92 15.99 12.04
CA LEU A 151 3.80 16.15 11.12
C LEU A 151 2.44 15.83 11.75
N LEU A 152 2.39 14.86 12.68
CA LEU A 152 1.15 14.39 13.31
C LEU A 152 0.81 15.10 14.63
N ALA A 153 1.78 15.28 15.53
CA ALA A 153 1.57 16.06 16.76
C ALA A 153 1.47 17.57 16.41
N GLY A 154 2.44 18.08 15.65
CA GLY A 154 2.51 19.49 15.22
C GLY A 154 3.65 20.26 15.90
N PRO A 155 3.74 21.59 15.68
CA PRO A 155 4.85 22.40 16.17
C PRO A 155 4.83 22.62 17.70
N GLU A 156 3.66 22.61 18.32
CA GLU A 156 3.48 22.92 19.76
C GLU A 156 3.95 21.80 20.69
N GLU A 157 4.03 20.54 20.23
CA GLU A 157 4.41 19.39 21.06
C GLU A 157 5.79 18.84 20.68
N SER A 158 6.82 19.31 21.38
CA SER A 158 8.15 18.71 21.31
C SER A 158 8.17 17.31 21.95
N LEU A 159 8.77 16.34 21.27
CA LEU A 159 9.05 15.03 21.84
C LEU A 159 10.17 15.13 22.90
N GLU A 160 9.89 14.75 24.15
CA GLU A 160 10.83 14.82 25.28
C GLU A 160 12.04 13.91 25.11
N GLY A 161 11.88 12.80 24.39
CA GLY A 161 12.93 11.82 24.12
C GLY A 161 12.43 10.68 23.25
N ARG A 162 13.34 9.87 22.72
CA ARG A 162 12.98 8.80 21.77
C ARG A 162 12.09 7.71 22.38
N VAL A 163 12.21 7.43 23.67
CA VAL A 163 11.31 6.54 24.41
C VAL A 163 10.51 7.39 25.40
N THR A 164 9.21 7.53 25.16
CA THR A 164 8.30 8.41 25.91
C THR A 164 6.85 7.99 25.69
N ASN A 165 5.98 8.20 26.68
CA ASN A 165 4.54 7.90 26.54
C ASN A 165 3.83 8.82 25.53
N GLN A 166 4.44 9.93 25.11
CA GLN A 166 3.88 10.81 24.08
C GLN A 166 3.55 10.09 22.77
N TRP A 167 4.28 9.03 22.39
CA TRP A 167 3.97 8.23 21.19
C TRP A 167 2.54 7.64 21.19
N GLN A 168 1.94 7.46 22.37
CA GLN A 168 0.56 7.01 22.53
C GLN A 168 -0.45 8.09 22.07
N SER A 169 -0.09 9.38 22.06
CA SER A 169 -0.96 10.46 21.57
C SER A 169 -1.18 10.40 20.05
N ILE A 170 -0.18 9.95 19.28
CA ILE A 170 -0.35 9.65 17.84
C ILE A 170 -0.71 8.17 17.57
N GLY A 171 -1.09 7.44 18.62
CA GLY A 171 -1.70 6.11 18.52
C GLY A 171 -0.74 4.95 18.29
N PHE A 172 0.48 4.99 18.84
CA PHE A 172 1.31 3.79 19.06
C PHE A 172 0.87 3.05 20.35
N GLN A 173 1.24 1.77 20.51
CA GLN A 173 0.75 0.94 21.62
C GLN A 173 1.50 1.15 22.94
N GLY A 174 2.67 1.80 22.90
CA GLY A 174 3.45 2.13 24.08
C GLY A 174 4.61 3.07 23.76
N ASP A 175 5.50 3.23 24.72
CA ASP A 175 6.54 4.27 24.71
C ASP A 175 7.66 4.03 23.67
N ASP A 176 7.72 2.80 23.16
CA ASP A 176 8.62 2.17 22.16
C ASP A 176 8.07 1.89 20.74
N PRO A 177 7.88 2.86 19.80
CA PRO A 177 7.44 2.57 18.43
C PRO A 177 8.22 1.48 17.66
N LYS A 178 9.51 1.22 17.98
CA LYS A 178 10.30 0.10 17.43
C LYS A 178 9.64 -1.26 17.68
N THR A 179 8.81 -1.36 18.72
CA THR A 179 8.09 -2.59 19.08
C THR A 179 6.88 -2.88 18.18
N ASP A 180 6.33 -1.86 17.52
CA ASP A 180 5.16 -1.96 16.66
C ASP A 180 5.54 -2.27 15.19
N PHE A 181 6.69 -1.77 14.72
CA PHE A 181 7.16 -1.99 13.35
C PHE A 181 7.65 -3.43 13.04
N ARG A 182 7.70 -4.34 14.01
CA ARG A 182 8.29 -5.70 13.85
C ARG A 182 7.78 -6.48 12.63
N GLY A 183 6.47 -6.44 12.36
CA GLY A 183 5.86 -7.21 11.27
C GLY A 183 6.06 -6.60 9.87
N MET A 184 5.96 -5.26 9.79
CA MET A 184 5.94 -4.52 8.52
C MET A 184 7.23 -3.74 8.24
N GLY A 185 8.24 -3.82 9.11
CA GLY A 185 9.54 -3.21 8.89
C GLY A 185 9.46 -1.69 8.67
N ILE A 186 10.40 -1.16 7.89
CA ILE A 186 10.43 0.25 7.53
C ILE A 186 9.26 0.64 6.62
N LEU A 187 8.66 -0.29 5.87
CA LEU A 187 7.44 -0.05 5.08
C LEU A 187 6.28 0.47 5.93
N GLY A 188 6.13 -0.01 7.18
CA GLY A 188 5.11 0.47 8.12
C GLY A 188 5.31 1.94 8.51
N LEU A 189 6.56 2.36 8.69
CA LEU A 189 6.91 3.76 8.96
C LEU A 189 6.79 4.61 7.70
N ASP A 190 7.28 4.14 6.56
CA ASP A 190 7.24 4.87 5.28
C ASP A 190 5.81 5.11 4.80
N ASN A 191 4.88 4.16 5.01
CA ASN A 191 3.45 4.36 4.76
C ASN A 191 2.84 5.45 5.66
N LEU A 192 3.07 5.39 6.98
CA LEU A 192 2.59 6.41 7.93
C LEU A 192 3.18 7.80 7.60
N LEU A 193 4.47 7.85 7.28
CA LEU A 193 5.18 9.08 6.95
C LEU A 193 4.69 9.68 5.62
N TYR A 194 4.52 8.87 4.58
CA TYR A 194 3.97 9.32 3.29
C TYR A 194 2.57 9.91 3.47
N PHE A 195 1.71 9.26 4.26
CA PHE A 195 0.36 9.78 4.54
C PHE A 195 0.41 11.12 5.30
N ALA A 196 1.29 11.23 6.30
CA ALA A 196 1.50 12.45 7.08
C ALA A 196 2.23 13.58 6.29
N GLN A 197 2.93 13.26 5.21
CA GLN A 197 3.61 14.23 4.33
C GLN A 197 2.68 14.71 3.21
N GLU A 198 2.26 13.81 2.31
CA GLU A 198 1.51 14.15 1.09
C GLU A 198 0.07 14.58 1.37
N TYR A 199 -0.53 14.07 2.45
CA TYR A 199 -1.93 14.30 2.80
C TYR A 199 -2.09 14.81 4.24
N ASN A 200 -1.13 15.61 4.73
CA ASN A 200 -1.02 16.01 6.15
C ASN A 200 -2.36 16.40 6.82
N GLY A 201 -3.12 17.31 6.22
CA GLY A 201 -4.42 17.74 6.77
C GLY A 201 -5.44 16.59 6.90
N THR A 202 -5.43 15.63 5.97
CA THR A 202 -6.27 14.41 6.06
C THR A 202 -5.75 13.47 7.15
N ALA A 203 -4.43 13.28 7.26
CA ALA A 203 -3.82 12.45 8.30
C ALA A 203 -4.08 13.02 9.71
N ARG A 204 -3.95 14.34 9.90
CA ARG A 204 -4.27 15.03 11.17
C ARG A 204 -5.78 15.00 11.49
N HIS A 205 -6.64 15.11 10.47
CA HIS A 205 -8.09 14.97 10.64
C HIS A 205 -8.48 13.55 11.10
N LEU A 206 -7.93 12.51 10.46
CA LEU A 206 -8.13 11.12 10.87
C LEU A 206 -7.52 10.80 12.23
N LEU A 207 -6.38 11.40 12.59
CA LEU A 207 -5.83 11.30 13.95
C LEU A 207 -6.80 11.89 14.99
N SER A 208 -7.35 13.08 14.72
CA SER A 208 -8.37 13.69 15.58
C SER A 208 -9.61 12.80 15.74
N HIS A 209 -10.13 12.22 14.64
CA HIS A 209 -11.22 11.24 14.69
C HIS A 209 -10.85 9.96 15.46
N SER A 210 -9.59 9.52 15.39
CA SER A 210 -9.11 8.34 16.13
C SER A 210 -9.19 8.49 17.65
N HIS A 211 -9.38 9.71 18.18
CA HIS A 211 -9.62 9.97 19.61
C HIS A 211 -11.11 9.98 20.01
N HIS A 212 -12.04 9.68 19.10
CA HIS A 212 -13.49 9.77 19.38
C HIS A 212 -13.94 8.80 20.51
N PRO A 213 -14.67 9.25 21.55
CA PRO A 213 -14.89 8.46 22.78
C PRO A 213 -15.69 7.15 22.60
N THR A 214 -16.41 6.98 21.48
CA THR A 214 -17.15 5.74 21.15
C THR A 214 -16.60 4.98 19.94
N HIS A 215 -15.71 5.60 19.16
CA HIS A 215 -15.33 5.14 17.82
C HIS A 215 -13.82 5.23 17.56
N GLY A 216 -13.05 5.74 18.52
CA GLY A 216 -11.61 5.92 18.42
C GLY A 216 -10.86 4.60 18.27
N TYR A 217 -9.64 4.72 17.75
CA TYR A 217 -8.74 3.63 17.42
C TYR A 217 -7.30 4.14 17.54
N PHE A 218 -6.33 3.23 17.68
CA PHE A 218 -4.92 3.60 17.75
C PHE A 218 -4.39 3.93 16.35
N PHE A 219 -4.29 5.22 15.99
CA PHE A 219 -3.97 5.68 14.62
C PHE A 219 -2.74 4.99 14.01
N ALA A 220 -1.58 5.02 14.67
CA ALA A 220 -0.37 4.40 14.13
C ALA A 220 -0.47 2.86 14.06
N ILE A 221 -1.03 2.19 15.08
CA ILE A 221 -1.25 0.74 15.06
C ILE A 221 -2.20 0.32 13.93
N VAL A 222 -3.30 1.06 13.73
CA VAL A 222 -4.20 0.83 12.59
C VAL A 222 -3.46 1.02 11.27
N GLY A 223 -2.67 2.09 11.11
CA GLY A 223 -1.84 2.29 9.91
C GLY A 223 -0.83 1.16 9.64
N ILE A 224 -0.20 0.60 10.68
CA ILE A 224 0.71 -0.54 10.52
C ILE A 224 -0.05 -1.82 10.10
N ASN A 225 -1.26 -2.03 10.60
CA ASN A 225 -2.10 -3.17 10.19
C ASN A 225 -2.72 -2.99 8.79
N LEU A 226 -3.10 -1.76 8.42
CA LEU A 226 -3.51 -1.42 7.05
C LEU A 226 -2.35 -1.53 6.06
N THR A 227 -1.10 -1.30 6.49
CA THR A 227 0.10 -1.58 5.71
C THR A 227 0.24 -3.08 5.41
N SER A 228 0.01 -3.94 6.41
CA SER A 228 -0.05 -5.39 6.22
C SER A 228 -1.14 -5.77 5.21
N MET A 229 -2.36 -5.28 5.39
CA MET A 229 -3.45 -5.54 4.44
C MET A 229 -3.10 -5.09 3.01
N ALA A 230 -2.54 -3.89 2.83
CA ALA A 230 -2.09 -3.40 1.53
C ALA A 230 -1.03 -4.32 0.89
N TYR A 231 -0.05 -4.77 1.69
CA TYR A 231 0.98 -5.72 1.26
C TYR A 231 0.39 -7.07 0.84
N HIS A 232 -0.53 -7.65 1.63
CA HIS A 232 -1.15 -8.94 1.29
C HIS A 232 -2.02 -8.85 0.02
N LEU A 233 -2.68 -7.71 -0.24
CA LEU A 233 -3.39 -7.45 -1.50
C LEU A 233 -2.45 -7.31 -2.72
N LEU A 234 -1.19 -6.90 -2.50
CA LEU A 234 -0.14 -6.87 -3.53
C LEU A 234 0.49 -8.26 -3.76
N LYS A 235 0.77 -8.99 -2.69
CA LYS A 235 1.33 -10.35 -2.67
C LYS A 235 0.44 -11.35 -3.43
N SER A 236 -0.83 -11.45 -3.01
CA SER A 236 -1.85 -12.30 -3.64
C SER A 236 -2.06 -11.97 -5.13
N GLY A 237 -2.07 -10.68 -5.44
CA GLY A 237 -2.49 -10.17 -6.72
C GLY A 237 -3.93 -9.67 -6.78
N ALA A 238 -4.66 -9.62 -5.66
CA ALA A 238 -5.98 -9.00 -5.59
C ALA A 238 -5.94 -7.55 -6.14
N ALA A 239 -4.91 -6.78 -5.78
CA ALA A 239 -4.71 -5.42 -6.26
C ALA A 239 -4.23 -5.30 -7.73
N ARG A 240 -4.00 -6.41 -8.47
CA ARG A 240 -3.56 -6.35 -9.89
C ARG A 240 -4.52 -5.52 -10.76
N ILE A 241 -5.81 -5.46 -10.42
CA ILE A 241 -6.78 -4.67 -11.20
C ILE A 241 -6.52 -3.17 -11.07
N HIS A 242 -6.19 -2.67 -9.87
CA HIS A 242 -5.75 -1.29 -9.66
C HIS A 242 -4.42 -1.02 -10.38
N PHE A 243 -3.36 -1.74 -10.00
CA PHE A 243 -2.00 -1.43 -10.44
C PHE A 243 -1.75 -1.64 -11.94
N TYR A 244 -2.50 -2.52 -12.63
CA TYR A 244 -2.42 -2.65 -14.09
C TYR A 244 -3.13 -1.52 -14.86
N ASN A 245 -3.97 -0.72 -14.20
CA ASN A 245 -4.58 0.48 -14.79
C ASN A 245 -3.73 1.75 -14.55
N GLN A 246 -2.85 1.75 -13.55
CA GLN A 246 -1.99 2.89 -13.23
C GLN A 246 -0.94 3.16 -14.32
N PRO A 247 -0.56 4.43 -14.58
CA PRO A 247 0.35 4.80 -15.66
C PRO A 247 1.79 4.34 -15.40
N ARG A 248 2.24 4.36 -14.14
CA ARG A 248 3.51 3.82 -13.64
C ARG A 248 3.25 2.90 -12.45
N LEU A 249 4.25 2.15 -12.02
CA LEU A 249 4.22 1.35 -10.80
C LEU A 249 5.49 1.68 -10.01
N THR A 250 5.34 2.48 -8.95
CA THR A 250 6.40 2.91 -8.03
C THR A 250 5.95 2.63 -6.60
N VAL A 251 6.85 2.71 -5.62
CA VAL A 251 6.49 2.52 -4.20
C VAL A 251 5.49 3.60 -3.75
N ASP A 252 5.60 4.83 -4.27
CA ASP A 252 4.61 5.90 -4.07
C ASP A 252 3.19 5.48 -4.45
N MET A 253 3.01 4.72 -5.54
CA MET A 253 1.67 4.20 -5.90
C MET A 253 1.14 3.17 -4.89
N PHE A 254 2.01 2.45 -4.19
CA PHE A 254 1.64 1.59 -3.07
C PHE A 254 1.32 2.42 -1.82
N HIS A 255 2.09 3.47 -1.53
CA HIS A 255 1.79 4.39 -0.43
C HIS A 255 0.45 5.14 -0.65
N GLN A 256 0.13 5.55 -1.87
CA GLN A 256 -1.17 6.14 -2.24
C GLN A 256 -2.33 5.14 -2.09
N PHE A 257 -2.12 3.89 -2.52
CA PHE A 257 -3.09 2.80 -2.31
C PHE A 257 -3.34 2.56 -0.80
N TYR A 258 -2.28 2.61 0.02
CA TYR A 258 -2.40 2.58 1.48
C TYR A 258 -3.16 3.79 2.06
N CYS A 259 -2.88 5.02 1.60
CA CYS A 259 -3.59 6.23 2.06
C CYS A 259 -5.10 6.14 1.78
N TYR A 260 -5.47 5.63 0.60
CA TYR A 260 -6.88 5.36 0.26
C TYR A 260 -7.50 4.31 1.19
N LEU A 261 -6.79 3.21 1.48
CA LEU A 261 -7.27 2.17 2.40
C LEU A 261 -7.47 2.70 3.83
N PHE A 262 -6.65 3.66 4.28
CA PHE A 262 -6.83 4.34 5.56
C PHE A 262 -8.06 5.26 5.55
N PHE A 263 -8.22 6.07 4.50
CA PHE A 263 -9.40 6.94 4.35
C PHE A 263 -10.72 6.15 4.32
N GLU A 264 -10.80 5.06 3.56
CA GLU A 264 -12.00 4.20 3.58
C GLU A 264 -12.14 3.43 4.90
N PHE A 265 -11.05 3.07 5.60
CA PHE A 265 -11.15 2.48 6.94
C PHE A 265 -11.85 3.43 7.91
N ASP A 266 -11.35 4.67 8.09
CA ASP A 266 -11.95 5.66 8.99
C ASP A 266 -13.42 5.90 8.65
N ARG A 267 -13.72 6.09 7.36
CA ARG A 267 -15.10 6.24 6.86
C ARG A 267 -16.03 5.08 7.25
N LEU A 268 -15.51 3.87 7.40
CA LEU A 268 -16.28 2.70 7.83
C LEU A 268 -16.39 2.57 9.36
N VAL A 269 -15.53 3.23 10.14
CA VAL A 269 -15.53 3.12 11.61
C VAL A 269 -16.86 3.56 12.24
N PRO A 270 -17.52 4.68 11.86
CA PRO A 270 -18.83 5.05 12.39
C PRO A 270 -19.99 4.10 12.03
N LEU A 271 -19.80 3.18 11.07
CA LEU A 271 -20.91 2.35 10.58
C LEU A 271 -21.20 1.14 11.50
N PRO A 272 -22.47 0.71 11.64
CA PRO A 272 -22.82 -0.55 12.29
C PRO A 272 -22.13 -1.76 11.64
N LEU A 273 -21.78 -2.77 12.44
CA LEU A 273 -21.01 -3.95 12.01
C LEU A 273 -21.57 -4.64 10.74
N ARG A 274 -22.90 -4.71 10.59
CA ARG A 274 -23.54 -5.26 9.38
C ARG A 274 -23.24 -4.44 8.10
N LYS A 275 -23.14 -3.11 8.22
CA LYS A 275 -22.74 -2.23 7.12
C LYS A 275 -21.22 -2.30 6.88
N ARG A 276 -20.38 -2.37 7.93
CA ARG A 276 -18.93 -2.60 7.79
C ARG A 276 -18.66 -3.89 7.00
N LEU A 277 -19.21 -5.03 7.45
CA LEU A 277 -19.04 -6.33 6.78
C LEU A 277 -19.57 -6.33 5.34
N LEU A 278 -20.65 -5.61 5.04
CA LEU A 278 -21.16 -5.48 3.67
C LEU A 278 -20.24 -4.62 2.79
N MET A 279 -19.77 -3.49 3.30
CA MET A 279 -18.85 -2.59 2.59
C MET A 279 -17.49 -3.27 2.33
N LEU A 280 -16.92 -3.95 3.34
CA LEU A 280 -15.72 -4.76 3.19
C LEU A 280 -15.91 -5.82 2.08
N ARG A 281 -17.04 -6.54 2.09
CA ARG A 281 -17.35 -7.54 1.05
C ARG A 281 -17.53 -6.95 -0.35
N LEU A 282 -17.94 -5.68 -0.48
CA LEU A 282 -18.10 -4.99 -1.77
C LEU A 282 -16.79 -4.40 -2.28
N LEU A 283 -16.06 -3.66 -1.43
CA LEU A 283 -14.77 -3.06 -1.75
C LEU A 283 -13.73 -4.13 -2.12
N TRP A 284 -13.61 -5.20 -1.34
CA TRP A 284 -12.67 -6.30 -1.62
C TRP A 284 -13.18 -7.29 -2.65
N GLY A 285 -14.49 -7.55 -2.71
CA GLY A 285 -15.06 -8.51 -3.66
C GLY A 285 -15.28 -7.97 -5.08
N VAL A 286 -15.30 -6.64 -5.27
CA VAL A 286 -15.65 -6.01 -6.56
C VAL A 286 -14.82 -4.76 -6.88
N ASP A 287 -14.71 -3.80 -5.96
CA ASP A 287 -14.37 -2.41 -6.31
C ASP A 287 -12.90 -1.97 -6.13
N VAL A 288 -11.96 -2.88 -5.80
CA VAL A 288 -10.49 -2.62 -5.90
C VAL A 288 -10.09 -2.09 -7.29
N ALA A 289 -10.90 -2.37 -8.31
CA ALA A 289 -10.77 -1.84 -9.67
C ALA A 289 -10.89 -0.29 -9.79
N ARG A 290 -11.44 0.40 -8.78
CA ARG A 290 -11.85 1.82 -8.85
C ARG A 290 -11.11 2.79 -7.94
N VAL A 291 -10.19 2.31 -7.09
CA VAL A 291 -9.41 3.16 -6.17
C VAL A 291 -8.86 4.41 -6.88
N PRO A 292 -9.30 5.63 -6.55
CA PRO A 292 -8.86 6.85 -7.21
C PRO A 292 -7.42 7.19 -6.85
N THR A 293 -6.68 7.79 -7.78
CA THR A 293 -5.40 8.43 -7.47
C THR A 293 -5.68 9.71 -6.69
N MET A 294 -5.33 9.76 -5.40
CA MET A 294 -5.45 10.95 -4.57
C MET A 294 -4.44 12.01 -5.05
N THR A 295 -4.91 13.06 -5.73
CA THR A 295 -4.04 14.12 -6.27
C THR A 295 -3.61 15.11 -5.19
N THR A 296 -2.31 15.20 -4.93
CA THR A 296 -1.75 16.33 -4.17
C THR A 296 -1.83 17.61 -5.00
N ARG A 297 -2.19 18.73 -4.34
CA ARG A 297 -2.50 20.01 -5.01
C ARG A 297 -1.36 21.01 -4.80
N THR A 298 -0.30 20.87 -5.60
CA THR A 298 0.85 21.78 -5.59
C THR A 298 0.41 23.23 -5.82
N GLN A 299 0.69 24.10 -4.86
CA GLN A 299 0.47 25.54 -4.98
C GLN A 299 1.74 26.20 -5.51
N ASP A 300 1.73 26.61 -6.79
CA ASP A 300 2.69 27.59 -7.30
C ASP A 300 2.18 29.00 -6.97
N GLY A 301 2.95 29.74 -6.18
CA GLY A 301 2.69 31.13 -5.80
C GLY A 301 3.95 31.74 -5.20
N GLY A 302 4.28 32.99 -5.55
CA GLY A 302 5.56 33.57 -5.17
C GLY A 302 5.50 35.05 -4.79
N MET A 303 6.68 35.55 -4.40
CA MET A 303 7.06 36.93 -4.06
C MET A 303 6.68 37.50 -2.67
N ASP A 304 7.70 38.17 -2.11
CA ASP A 304 7.71 39.36 -1.23
C ASP A 304 7.22 39.34 0.23
N GLY A 305 8.11 39.77 1.15
CA GLY A 305 7.73 40.72 2.21
C GLY A 305 8.27 40.51 3.65
N ASN A 306 9.32 41.25 4.02
CA ASN A 306 9.86 41.55 5.38
C ASN A 306 8.94 41.41 6.63
N GLY A 307 9.54 41.10 7.80
CA GLY A 307 8.98 41.44 9.11
C GLY A 307 9.79 40.95 10.34
N GLU A 308 10.25 41.88 11.20
CA GLU A 308 11.02 41.62 12.45
C GLU A 308 10.12 41.14 13.63
N GLY A 309 10.67 40.51 14.70
CA GLY A 309 9.82 40.06 15.84
C GLY A 309 10.47 39.34 17.06
N ALA A 310 11.48 39.94 17.69
CA ALA A 310 12.31 39.43 18.80
C ALA A 310 11.69 38.64 20.00
N ALA A 311 12.51 37.72 20.58
CA ALA A 311 12.49 37.12 21.94
C ALA A 311 11.28 36.21 22.33
N GLY A 312 11.40 35.11 23.10
CA GLY A 312 12.41 34.66 24.07
C GLY A 312 11.90 34.87 25.52
N GLY A 313 11.97 33.94 26.50
CA GLY A 313 12.55 32.59 26.62
C GLY A 313 12.49 32.16 28.12
N ARG A 314 13.34 31.20 28.55
CA ARG A 314 13.45 30.60 29.92
C ARG A 314 12.43 29.48 30.20
N THR A 315 12.78 28.19 30.42
CA THR A 315 13.76 27.48 31.29
C THR A 315 13.31 27.27 32.75
N VAL A 316 13.20 25.99 33.15
CA VAL A 316 13.36 25.50 34.54
C VAL A 316 14.21 24.20 34.51
N PRO A 317 15.19 23.96 35.40
CA PRO A 317 16.17 22.88 35.23
C PRO A 317 16.15 21.74 36.28
N GLY A 318 16.47 20.52 35.83
CA GLY A 318 17.08 19.44 36.63
C GLY A 318 16.19 18.73 37.67
N LEU A 319 16.68 17.73 38.43
CA LEU A 319 17.95 16.99 38.31
C LEU A 319 17.87 15.63 39.07
N ASN A 320 18.49 14.57 38.52
CA ASN A 320 19.13 13.44 39.24
C ASN A 320 18.40 12.70 40.40
N ARG A 321 17.92 11.47 40.13
CA ARG A 321 18.53 10.16 40.54
C ARG A 321 17.52 9.00 40.45
N ARG A 322 17.82 7.93 39.69
CA ARG A 322 18.48 6.68 40.15
C ARG A 322 17.89 6.04 41.42
N VAL A 323 17.31 4.85 41.27
CA VAL A 323 17.91 3.54 41.69
C VAL A 323 17.11 2.39 41.03
N THR A 324 17.77 1.25 40.79
CA THR A 324 17.25 -0.01 40.20
C THR A 324 17.53 -1.18 41.19
N PRO A 325 17.30 -2.49 40.94
CA PRO A 325 16.70 -3.20 39.78
C PRO A 325 15.71 -4.37 40.15
N ARG A 326 15.32 -5.19 39.15
CA ARG A 326 15.12 -6.68 39.09
C ARG A 326 14.73 -7.50 40.36
N ALA A 327 14.11 -8.70 40.30
CA ALA A 327 13.35 -9.56 39.34
C ALA A 327 12.97 -10.87 40.14
N ASN A 328 12.68 -12.11 39.66
CA ASN A 328 12.62 -12.78 38.35
C ASN A 328 11.82 -14.12 38.43
N VAL A 329 10.89 -14.42 37.50
CA VAL A 329 10.29 -15.75 37.25
C VAL A 329 9.90 -15.78 35.75
N MET A 330 10.47 -16.60 34.84
CA MET A 330 10.26 -18.05 34.60
C MET A 330 8.78 -18.47 34.52
N SER A 331 8.30 -19.33 33.60
CA SER A 331 8.86 -20.07 32.45
C SER A 331 7.79 -20.07 31.30
N THR A 332 7.83 -20.77 30.15
CA THR A 332 8.44 -22.05 29.73
C THR A 332 8.45 -22.13 28.19
N GLU A 333 9.29 -22.99 27.60
CA GLU A 333 9.41 -23.16 26.14
C GLU A 333 8.27 -23.98 25.50
N ARG A 334 8.06 -23.80 24.18
CA ARG A 334 7.69 -24.89 23.26
C ARG A 334 8.00 -24.55 21.81
N SER A 335 9.01 -25.20 21.24
CA SER A 335 9.34 -25.14 19.82
C SER A 335 8.41 -26.02 18.99
N VAL A 336 8.08 -25.60 17.78
CA VAL A 336 7.65 -26.49 16.68
C VAL A 336 8.42 -26.08 15.44
N ALA A 337 9.09 -27.05 14.80
CA ALA A 337 9.77 -26.87 13.53
C ALA A 337 9.09 -27.75 12.46
N PHE A 338 9.03 -27.26 11.23
CA PHE A 338 8.65 -28.04 10.05
C PHE A 338 9.47 -27.57 8.84
N ALA A 339 9.76 -28.50 7.93
CA ALA A 339 10.60 -28.27 6.75
C ALA A 339 10.11 -29.11 5.56
N GLY A 340 10.24 -28.56 4.34
CA GLY A 340 9.68 -29.14 3.11
C GLY A 340 8.17 -28.88 2.96
N ASP A 341 7.60 -28.67 1.77
CA ASP A 341 8.11 -29.01 0.44
C ASP A 341 7.59 -28.03 -0.64
N ALA A 342 8.07 -28.11 -1.88
CA ALA A 342 7.77 -27.14 -2.95
C ALA A 342 6.66 -27.59 -3.91
N ALA A 343 5.42 -27.12 -3.71
CA ALA A 343 4.30 -27.37 -4.63
C ALA A 343 3.28 -26.22 -4.75
N ALA A 344 2.99 -25.83 -6.00
CA ALA A 344 1.78 -25.14 -6.48
C ALA A 344 1.08 -24.09 -5.58
N ALA A 345 1.50 -22.82 -5.69
CA ALA A 345 0.73 -21.67 -5.20
C ALA A 345 -0.37 -21.24 -6.20
N GLU A 346 -1.64 -21.27 -5.77
CA GLU A 346 -2.78 -20.42 -6.18
C GLU A 346 -4.04 -20.82 -5.37
N ASP A 347 -4.89 -19.85 -5.01
CA ASP A 347 -6.16 -19.99 -4.25
C ASP A 347 -6.07 -20.25 -2.72
N ASP A 348 -5.20 -19.56 -1.98
CA ASP A 348 -5.30 -19.33 -0.50
C ASP A 348 -5.63 -17.84 -0.16
N ASP A 349 -5.73 -16.99 -1.18
CA ASP A 349 -5.61 -15.54 -1.05
C ASP A 349 -6.80 -14.83 -0.39
N ASP A 350 -8.02 -15.34 -0.56
CA ASP A 350 -9.23 -14.74 0.04
C ASP A 350 -9.27 -14.95 1.57
N ASP A 351 -8.78 -16.09 2.06
CA ASP A 351 -8.81 -16.43 3.50
C ASP A 351 -7.73 -15.68 4.29
N GLU A 352 -6.52 -15.47 3.73
CA GLU A 352 -5.48 -14.62 4.36
C GLU A 352 -5.98 -13.16 4.53
N VAL A 353 -6.71 -12.64 3.54
CA VAL A 353 -7.31 -11.29 3.58
C VAL A 353 -8.49 -11.21 4.55
N LEU A 354 -9.35 -12.24 4.63
CA LEU A 354 -10.45 -12.28 5.60
C LEU A 354 -9.94 -12.38 7.06
N LEU A 355 -8.82 -13.06 7.29
CA LEU A 355 -8.14 -13.09 8.60
C LEU A 355 -7.60 -11.71 9.00
N LEU A 356 -6.95 -10.98 8.08
CA LEU A 356 -6.48 -9.61 8.31
C LEU A 356 -7.63 -8.64 8.58
N LEU A 357 -8.76 -8.79 7.88
CA LEU A 357 -9.99 -8.03 8.17
C LEU A 357 -10.62 -8.43 9.51
N GLY A 358 -10.47 -9.67 9.95
CA GLY A 358 -10.81 -10.11 11.31
C GLY A 358 -9.99 -9.37 12.37
N ALA A 359 -8.66 -9.37 12.24
CA ALA A 359 -7.77 -8.65 13.15
C ALA A 359 -8.04 -7.13 13.17
N LEU A 360 -8.28 -6.51 12.00
CA LEU A 360 -8.68 -5.09 11.92
C LEU A 360 -10.03 -4.80 12.59
N LEU A 361 -10.94 -5.78 12.69
CA LEU A 361 -12.19 -5.64 13.44
C LEU A 361 -12.02 -5.87 14.95
N GLU A 362 -11.01 -6.65 15.39
CA GLU A 362 -10.63 -6.80 16.80
C GLU A 362 -9.92 -5.56 17.37
N LEU A 363 -9.25 -4.77 16.53
CA LEU A 363 -8.64 -3.49 16.90
C LEU A 363 -9.65 -2.35 17.09
N LEU A 364 -10.92 -2.56 16.75
CA LEU A 364 -11.98 -1.57 16.96
C LEU A 364 -12.64 -1.77 18.33
N PRO A 365 -13.01 -0.70 19.06
CA PRO A 365 -13.65 -0.82 20.35
C PRO A 365 -14.98 -1.60 20.22
N PRO A 366 -15.28 -2.53 21.16
CA PRO A 366 -16.50 -3.29 21.11
C PRO A 366 -17.70 -2.34 21.19
N PRO A 367 -18.79 -2.59 20.41
CA PRO A 367 -19.97 -1.73 20.45
C PRO A 367 -20.54 -1.74 21.86
N ARG A 368 -20.47 -0.59 22.54
CA ARG A 368 -21.17 -0.39 23.80
C ARG A 368 -22.66 -0.65 23.55
N ARG A 369 -23.30 -1.40 24.44
CA ARG A 369 -24.75 -1.52 24.42
C ARG A 369 -25.33 -0.12 24.63
N GLU A 370 -26.29 0.26 23.81
CA GLU A 370 -27.03 1.50 24.00
C GLU A 370 -27.76 1.42 25.35
N CYS A 371 -27.41 2.32 26.27
CA CYS A 371 -28.18 2.53 27.48
C CYS A 371 -29.31 3.50 27.13
N ASP A 372 -30.52 2.98 26.95
CA ASP A 372 -31.73 3.80 26.79
C ASP A 372 -32.03 4.60 28.07
N GLU A 373 -31.56 5.85 28.16
CA GLU A 373 -32.14 6.87 29.03
C GLU A 373 -32.34 8.20 28.28
N GLY A 374 -33.57 8.70 28.33
CA GLY A 374 -34.16 9.61 27.35
C GLY A 374 -33.52 11.00 27.20
N GLY A 375 -33.41 11.44 25.95
CA GLY A 375 -32.99 12.79 25.57
C GLY A 375 -33.31 13.09 24.11
N GLY A 376 -34.56 13.47 23.80
CA GLY A 376 -34.97 13.76 22.43
C GLY A 376 -34.77 15.23 22.04
N CYS A 377 -34.16 15.49 20.89
CA CYS A 377 -34.38 16.72 20.13
C CYS A 377 -34.08 16.53 18.63
N SER A 378 -34.70 17.34 17.77
CA SER A 378 -34.69 17.18 16.31
C SER A 378 -33.56 17.93 15.62
N GLY A 379 -32.91 17.29 14.63
CA GLY A 379 -31.98 17.95 13.70
C GLY A 379 -31.77 17.11 12.44
N GLY A 380 -32.44 17.48 11.34
CA GLY A 380 -32.17 16.91 10.02
C GLY A 380 -31.01 17.66 9.36
N ILE A 381 -30.03 16.94 8.82
CA ILE A 381 -28.88 17.54 8.13
C ILE A 381 -29.18 17.66 6.64
N ASP A 382 -29.06 18.87 6.11
CA ASP A 382 -29.23 19.21 4.70
C ASP A 382 -27.98 18.81 3.89
N PRO A 383 -28.09 18.05 2.78
CA PRO A 383 -26.95 17.55 2.02
C PRO A 383 -26.36 18.59 1.05
N THR A 384 -25.97 19.77 1.55
CA THR A 384 -25.47 20.89 0.73
C THR A 384 -24.10 21.46 1.15
N THR A 385 -23.63 21.28 2.38
CA THR A 385 -22.40 21.92 2.90
C THR A 385 -21.10 21.17 2.59
N LEU A 386 -20.93 20.64 1.38
CA LEU A 386 -19.73 19.87 0.98
C LEU A 386 -18.64 20.73 0.29
N GLU A 387 -18.98 21.90 -0.24
CA GLU A 387 -18.03 22.77 -0.94
C GLU A 387 -17.37 23.80 0.00
N ASP A 388 -18.11 24.36 0.96
CA ASP A 388 -17.61 25.39 1.89
C ASP A 388 -16.54 24.86 2.88
N ALA A 389 -16.67 23.60 3.32
CA ALA A 389 -15.73 22.97 4.24
C ALA A 389 -14.31 22.80 3.67
N VAL A 390 -14.14 22.94 2.35
CA VAL A 390 -12.86 22.81 1.63
C VAL A 390 -12.18 24.18 1.42
N ALA A 391 -12.86 25.28 1.74
CA ALA A 391 -12.39 26.65 1.47
C ALA A 391 -11.78 27.38 2.68
N ALA A 392 -11.96 26.87 3.90
CA ALA A 392 -11.77 27.66 5.12
C ALA A 392 -10.36 27.66 5.74
N ASP A 393 -9.54 26.63 5.49
CA ASP A 393 -8.29 26.37 6.25
C ASP A 393 -7.03 26.44 5.38
N ALA A 394 -7.02 27.34 4.39
CA ALA A 394 -5.92 27.52 3.44
C ALA A 394 -4.91 28.60 3.90
N LYS A 395 -4.47 28.56 5.17
CA LYS A 395 -3.35 29.38 5.67
C LYS A 395 -2.46 28.64 6.68
N ASP A 396 -1.16 28.85 6.47
CA ASP A 396 -0.02 28.47 7.33
C ASP A 396 0.55 27.04 7.19
N VAL A 397 1.77 26.86 7.71
CA VAL A 397 2.64 25.67 7.74
C VAL A 397 3.21 25.21 6.38
N GLY A 398 3.90 26.12 5.68
CA GLY A 398 4.86 25.77 4.63
C GLY A 398 6.22 25.32 5.19
N GLY A 399 6.35 24.05 5.60
CA GLY A 399 7.47 23.57 6.43
C GLY A 399 8.29 22.38 5.89
N GLY A 400 8.77 22.43 4.66
CA GLY A 400 9.55 21.33 4.06
C GLY A 400 10.91 21.06 4.73
N CYS A 401 11.09 19.86 5.29
CA CYS A 401 12.34 19.45 5.95
C CYS A 401 13.51 19.28 4.96
N ARG A 402 14.40 20.27 4.90
CA ARG A 402 15.76 20.12 4.35
C ARG A 402 16.69 19.45 5.37
N PRO A 403 17.78 18.77 4.95
CA PRO A 403 18.79 18.28 5.88
C PRO A 403 19.43 19.43 6.66
N VAL A 404 19.72 19.18 7.93
CA VAL A 404 20.48 20.08 8.81
C VAL A 404 21.92 19.57 8.87
N GLU A 405 22.89 20.45 8.58
CA GLU A 405 24.30 20.13 8.74
C GLU A 405 24.66 20.06 10.24
N LEU A 406 25.39 19.01 10.63
CA LEU A 406 25.85 18.82 12.01
C LEU A 406 27.18 19.54 12.21
N ASP A 407 27.12 20.85 12.46
CA ASP A 407 28.29 21.61 12.89
C ASP A 407 28.76 21.20 14.29
N GLY A 408 30.08 21.21 14.49
CA GLY A 408 30.74 20.46 15.56
C GLY A 408 30.63 21.03 16.98
N PHE A 409 30.62 20.13 17.97
CA PHE A 409 30.90 20.47 19.37
C PHE A 409 32.41 20.52 19.63
N GLY A 410 32.85 21.61 20.27
CA GLY A 410 34.19 21.82 20.83
C GLY A 410 34.13 22.80 22.01
#